data_AF-A0A8S2CQD0-F1
#
_entry.id   AF-A0A8S2CQD0-F1
#
_cell.length_a   1.000
_cell.length_b   1.000
_cell.length_c   1.000
_cell.angle_alpha   90.00
_cell.angle_beta   90.00
_cell.angle_gamma   90.00
#
_symmetry.space_group_name_H-M   'P 1'
#
loop_
_entity.id
_entity.type
_entity.pdbx_description
1 polymer ?
#
loop_
_entity_poly.entity_id
_entity_poly.type
_entity_poly.pdbx_seq_one_letter_code
_entity_poly.pdbx_strand_id
1 'polypeptide(L)'
;MNLSDEELLFFGSDQCYFSYHPGVAQSCQIHSLNEVSPSDLDYARDELVSHAAASTSLYALCDDAEDKSDWQLLAIPNMPVTFIQIQRNIPFEQRNYDTTYLPVVLRKPLIKISQTSTLTGVISGVRSALIKSTTNTNNNPVWYRLKGCGNKTDGFLIQTLSADNTKKSTIRGCAFLHTTYRELYMTNYIGQLLLKYSIQCANSSIGWFEYEQDPTDKTPFINSPVQTEISILPTLQDSNLRLWSAIRRTCILMKTLGNKRLSDNVLNGLEHLFRYIIIPKTDQHPVVMANFDLLSLFPAQRLTQSEHDNTQQVPLPTWFTTLDTSLVPLADSLTNSQWLHHSSRISCELPENIDQRWSALWQTNVNIVNNSTTSLSKLLSLLYSRFGIECGYILGIMHLNRISWGTYSDALGIHCNAHTNNVVIKPETMMTDSAQFLVAPLDFDMSYTEASYWPQSLPQKEQQQQSFDEQLNLELSGFRMSLAGDFQSNSGVTKTVDMSDNQWESVRWLLRDTILSQFDVAYKTVKEQLHTNLSVQKTCLPPLSDNQFHVMYALIRLALILTLNETS
;
A
#
# COMPACT_ATOMS: atom_id res chain seq x y z
N MET A 1 6.67 -11.89 21.22
CA MET A 1 7.49 -12.37 20.08
C MET A 1 8.86 -11.69 20.16
N ASN A 2 9.96 -12.45 20.13
CA ASN A 2 11.31 -11.86 20.11
C ASN A 2 11.65 -11.54 18.64
N LEU A 3 11.38 -10.31 18.23
CA LEU A 3 11.76 -9.79 16.93
C LEU A 3 13.10 -9.06 17.06
N SER A 4 13.95 -9.19 16.05
CA SER A 4 15.11 -8.30 15.95
C SER A 4 14.64 -6.88 15.64
N ASP A 5 15.46 -5.90 16.01
CA ASP A 5 15.20 -4.49 15.71
C ASP A 5 15.04 -4.26 14.20
N GLU A 6 15.82 -4.95 13.37
CA GLU A 6 15.68 -4.88 11.92
C GLU A 6 14.33 -5.42 11.44
N GLU A 7 13.85 -6.53 11.99
CA GLU A 7 12.52 -7.05 11.63
C GLU A 7 11.41 -6.09 12.04
N LEU A 8 11.51 -5.49 13.23
CA LEU A 8 10.56 -4.46 13.68
C LEU A 8 10.58 -3.24 12.75
N LEU A 9 11.75 -2.84 12.24
CA LEU A 9 11.85 -1.77 11.25
C LEU A 9 11.10 -2.08 9.97
N PHE A 10 11.22 -3.28 9.40
CA PHE A 10 10.62 -3.57 8.08
C PHE A 10 9.19 -4.10 8.13
N PHE A 11 8.78 -4.70 9.25
CA PHE A 11 7.47 -5.34 9.40
C PHE A 11 6.53 -4.59 10.35
N GLY A 12 7.07 -3.77 11.27
CA GLY A 12 6.30 -2.93 12.20
C GLY A 12 6.64 -3.22 13.67
N SER A 13 6.44 -2.22 14.51
CA SER A 13 6.71 -2.29 15.96
C SER A 13 5.48 -2.60 16.80
N ASP A 14 4.28 -2.23 16.31
CA ASP A 14 3.05 -2.29 17.09
C ASP A 14 2.52 -3.73 17.10
N GLN A 15 2.40 -4.29 18.30
CA GLN A 15 1.93 -5.66 18.48
C GLN A 15 0.41 -5.73 18.50
N CYS A 16 -0.13 -6.85 18.04
CA CYS A 16 -1.53 -7.23 18.23
C CYS A 16 -1.64 -8.68 18.69
N TYR A 17 -2.78 -9.00 19.30
CA TYR A 17 -3.09 -10.33 19.82
C TYR A 17 -4.21 -10.96 19.01
N PHE A 18 -4.23 -12.29 18.96
CA PHE A 18 -5.26 -13.02 18.25
C PHE A 18 -5.89 -14.12 19.11
N SER A 19 -7.13 -14.45 18.76
CA SER A 19 -7.79 -15.71 19.10
C SER A 19 -8.11 -16.50 17.84
N TYR A 20 -8.30 -17.81 18.01
CA TYR A 20 -8.93 -18.63 16.98
C TYR A 20 -10.41 -18.32 16.93
N HIS A 21 -10.94 -18.19 15.71
CA HIS A 21 -12.35 -17.94 15.45
C HIS A 21 -12.96 -19.15 14.72
N PRO A 22 -14.23 -19.51 14.98
CA PRO A 22 -14.97 -20.48 14.17
C PRO A 22 -14.93 -20.13 12.67
N GLY A 23 -14.82 -21.16 11.84
CA GLY A 23 -14.67 -21.02 10.39
C GLY A 23 -13.64 -21.99 9.81
N VAL A 24 -13.32 -21.77 8.54
CA VAL A 24 -12.49 -22.66 7.74
C VAL A 24 -11.35 -21.92 7.07
N ALA A 25 -10.18 -22.55 7.03
CA ALA A 25 -9.06 -22.10 6.22
C ALA A 25 -9.13 -22.76 4.84
N GLN A 26 -8.92 -21.95 3.81
CA GLN A 26 -9.12 -22.29 2.42
C GLN A 26 -7.80 -22.08 1.67
N SER A 27 -7.42 -23.06 0.84
CA SER A 27 -6.21 -22.98 0.01
C SER A 27 -6.50 -22.28 -1.31
N CYS A 28 -5.59 -21.42 -1.76
CA CYS A 28 -5.62 -20.87 -3.10
C CYS A 28 -4.85 -21.77 -4.07
N GLN A 29 -5.51 -22.75 -4.70
CA GLN A 29 -4.92 -23.46 -5.85
C GLN A 29 -5.30 -22.72 -7.13
N ILE A 30 -4.39 -21.92 -7.66
CA ILE A 30 -4.73 -20.92 -8.68
C ILE A 30 -5.05 -21.55 -10.04
N HIS A 31 -4.61 -22.79 -10.28
CA HIS A 31 -5.04 -23.57 -11.45
C HIS A 31 -6.56 -23.76 -11.55
N SER A 32 -7.32 -23.49 -10.47
CA SER A 32 -8.79 -23.51 -10.46
C SER A 32 -9.44 -22.11 -10.54
N LEU A 33 -8.68 -21.03 -10.71
CA LEU A 33 -9.19 -19.67 -10.88
C LEU A 33 -9.05 -19.29 -12.35
N ASN A 34 -10.16 -19.28 -13.08
CA ASN A 34 -10.21 -18.78 -14.45
C ASN A 34 -11.08 -17.53 -14.47
N GLU A 35 -10.71 -16.55 -15.30
CA GLU A 35 -11.64 -15.50 -15.69
C GLU A 35 -12.77 -16.17 -16.47
N VAL A 36 -13.98 -16.05 -15.93
CA VAL A 36 -15.18 -16.63 -16.52
C VAL A 36 -15.77 -15.58 -17.46
N SER A 37 -16.11 -15.98 -18.69
CA SER A 37 -16.64 -15.04 -19.67
C SER A 37 -17.99 -14.48 -19.20
N PRO A 38 -18.37 -13.25 -19.61
CA PRO A 38 -19.67 -12.67 -19.25
C PRO A 38 -20.89 -13.54 -19.60
N SER A 39 -20.80 -14.42 -20.61
CA SER A 39 -21.89 -15.34 -20.97
C SER A 39 -22.02 -16.54 -20.03
N ASP A 40 -20.95 -16.89 -19.32
CA ASP A 40 -20.96 -17.97 -18.31
C ASP A 40 -21.34 -17.45 -16.90
N LEU A 41 -21.48 -16.12 -16.76
CA LEU A 41 -21.79 -15.43 -15.51
C LEU A 41 -23.29 -15.39 -15.15
N ASP A 42 -24.19 -15.85 -16.01
CA ASP A 42 -25.63 -15.91 -15.70
C ASP A 42 -25.88 -16.70 -14.39
N TYR A 43 -25.04 -17.69 -14.07
CA TYR A 43 -25.15 -18.47 -12.82
C TYR A 43 -24.63 -17.75 -11.55
N ALA A 44 -23.56 -16.95 -11.65
CA ALA A 44 -23.11 -16.12 -10.51
C ALA A 44 -24.00 -14.89 -10.33
N ARG A 45 -24.65 -14.43 -11.40
CA ARG A 45 -25.78 -13.52 -11.30
C ARG A 45 -26.85 -14.14 -10.43
N ASP A 46 -27.30 -15.37 -10.62
CA ASP A 46 -28.42 -15.89 -9.82
C ASP A 46 -28.15 -15.97 -8.29
N GLU A 47 -26.91 -16.22 -7.85
CA GLU A 47 -26.52 -16.22 -6.42
C GLU A 47 -26.50 -14.80 -5.80
N LEU A 48 -26.39 -13.74 -6.61
CA LEU A 48 -26.34 -12.32 -6.18
C LEU A 48 -27.59 -11.49 -6.58
N VAL A 49 -28.19 -11.79 -7.73
CA VAL A 49 -29.35 -11.14 -8.37
C VAL A 49 -30.66 -11.58 -7.73
N SER A 50 -30.73 -12.77 -7.11
CA SER A 50 -31.87 -13.08 -6.24
C SER A 50 -32.00 -12.09 -5.07
N HIS A 51 -30.95 -11.28 -4.79
CA HIS A 51 -30.92 -10.28 -3.71
C HIS A 51 -30.50 -8.86 -4.17
N ALA A 52 -30.27 -8.59 -5.47
CA ALA A 52 -29.74 -7.30 -5.92
C ALA A 52 -30.33 -6.85 -7.27
N ALA A 53 -31.08 -5.75 -7.25
CA ALA A 53 -31.31 -4.96 -8.45
C ALA A 53 -29.97 -4.36 -8.90
N ALA A 54 -29.48 -4.82 -10.04
CA ALA A 54 -28.24 -4.40 -10.67
C ALA A 54 -28.14 -2.86 -10.78
N SER A 55 -26.94 -2.32 -10.49
CA SER A 55 -26.38 -1.01 -10.92
C SER A 55 -25.94 -0.02 -9.84
N THR A 56 -26.04 -0.32 -8.55
CA THR A 56 -25.46 0.58 -7.54
C THR A 56 -24.61 -0.23 -6.55
N SER A 57 -23.45 0.31 -6.15
CA SER A 57 -22.60 -0.18 -5.05
C SER A 57 -23.30 -0.15 -3.67
N LEU A 58 -24.63 -0.11 -3.68
CA LEU A 58 -25.54 0.11 -2.58
C LEU A 58 -26.55 -1.03 -2.62
N TYR A 59 -26.36 -1.99 -1.71
CA TYR A 59 -27.31 -3.07 -1.53
C TYR A 59 -28.47 -2.53 -0.69
N ALA A 60 -29.64 -2.44 -1.31
CA ALA A 60 -30.89 -2.23 -0.61
C ALA A 60 -31.31 -3.54 0.07
N LEU A 61 -31.41 -3.51 1.40
CA LEU A 61 -31.73 -4.69 2.20
C LEU A 61 -33.05 -4.43 2.94
N CYS A 62 -34.18 -4.92 2.42
CA CYS A 62 -35.36 -5.20 3.24
C CYS A 62 -36.32 -6.16 2.52
N ASP A 63 -36.87 -7.11 3.29
CA ASP A 63 -37.82 -8.11 2.80
C ASP A 63 -39.26 -7.55 2.65
N ASP A 64 -39.68 -6.48 3.36
CA ASP A 64 -41.11 -6.10 3.40
C ASP A 64 -41.43 -4.61 3.71
N ALA A 65 -40.46 -3.68 3.63
CA ALA A 65 -40.75 -2.26 3.92
C ALA A 65 -41.45 -1.58 2.72
N GLU A 66 -42.75 -1.24 2.88
CA GLU A 66 -43.53 -0.49 1.87
C GLU A 66 -42.95 0.91 1.58
N ASP A 67 -42.22 1.51 2.53
CA ASP A 67 -41.57 2.81 2.35
C ASP A 67 -40.05 2.67 2.14
N LYS A 68 -39.57 3.19 1.01
CA LYS A 68 -38.15 3.23 0.64
C LYS A 68 -37.34 4.25 1.44
N SER A 69 -38.01 5.15 2.17
CA SER A 69 -37.36 6.20 2.95
C SER A 69 -36.53 5.67 4.15
N ASP A 70 -36.80 4.44 4.61
CA ASP A 70 -36.12 3.80 5.74
C ASP A 70 -34.99 2.82 5.34
N TRP A 71 -34.69 2.72 4.04
CA TRP A 71 -33.68 1.76 3.57
C TRP A 71 -32.27 2.16 4.07
N GLN A 72 -31.64 1.26 4.83
CA GLN A 72 -30.20 1.34 5.06
C GLN A 72 -29.48 0.72 3.85
N LEU A 73 -28.60 1.51 3.24
CA LEU A 73 -27.86 1.06 2.07
C LEU A 73 -26.49 0.54 2.50
N LEU A 74 -26.20 -0.71 2.20
CA LEU A 74 -24.87 -1.26 2.47
C LEU A 74 -23.93 -0.97 1.29
N ALA A 75 -22.90 -0.18 1.57
CA ALA A 75 -21.81 0.11 0.65
C ALA A 75 -20.79 -1.05 0.64
N ILE A 76 -20.69 -1.72 -0.52
CA ILE A 76 -19.69 -2.76 -0.80
C ILE A 76 -18.88 -2.29 -2.01
N PRO A 77 -17.54 -2.49 -2.03
CA PRO A 77 -16.73 -2.18 -3.19
C PRO A 77 -17.29 -2.87 -4.45
N ASN A 78 -17.59 -2.09 -5.48
CA ASN A 78 -18.14 -2.58 -6.74
C ASN A 78 -17.26 -2.13 -7.90
N MET A 79 -16.28 -2.96 -8.26
CA MET A 79 -15.43 -2.70 -9.41
C MET A 79 -16.18 -3.00 -10.71
N PRO A 80 -15.92 -2.26 -11.80
CA PRO A 80 -16.51 -2.50 -13.11
C PRO A 80 -15.83 -3.69 -13.79
N VAL A 81 -15.90 -4.89 -13.18
CA VAL A 81 -15.14 -6.06 -13.62
C VAL A 81 -15.94 -7.35 -13.52
N THR A 82 -15.60 -8.34 -14.33
CA THR A 82 -16.13 -9.69 -14.19
C THR A 82 -15.67 -10.34 -12.89
N PHE A 83 -16.55 -11.15 -12.30
CA PHE A 83 -16.21 -11.92 -11.10
C PHE A 83 -15.25 -13.05 -11.43
N ILE A 84 -14.24 -13.27 -10.57
CA ILE A 84 -13.53 -14.56 -10.56
C ILE A 84 -14.44 -15.57 -9.91
N GLN A 85 -14.65 -16.68 -10.61
CA GLN A 85 -15.15 -17.88 -9.99
C GLN A 85 -13.99 -18.82 -9.69
N ILE A 86 -14.03 -19.42 -8.51
CA ILE A 86 -13.31 -20.66 -8.27
C ILE A 86 -14.07 -21.75 -9.00
N GLN A 87 -13.42 -22.59 -9.79
CA GLN A 87 -14.07 -23.79 -10.35
C GLN A 87 -14.58 -24.65 -9.18
N ARG A 88 -15.87 -24.49 -8.83
CA ARG A 88 -16.54 -25.15 -7.70
C ARG A 88 -16.96 -26.58 -8.07
N ASN A 89 -16.10 -27.35 -8.72
CA ASN A 89 -16.43 -28.72 -9.14
C ASN A 89 -16.55 -29.71 -7.97
N ILE A 90 -16.31 -29.27 -6.73
CA ILE A 90 -16.39 -30.10 -5.53
C ILE A 90 -17.37 -29.46 -4.52
N PRO A 91 -18.44 -30.17 -4.12
CA PRO A 91 -19.37 -29.75 -3.07
C PRO A 91 -18.65 -29.31 -1.80
N PHE A 92 -19.22 -28.35 -1.06
CA PHE A 92 -18.56 -27.75 0.11
C PHE A 92 -18.05 -28.80 1.11
N GLU A 93 -18.90 -29.80 1.37
CA GLU A 93 -18.68 -30.90 2.32
C GLU A 93 -17.56 -31.88 1.90
N GLN A 94 -17.20 -31.90 0.61
CA GLN A 94 -16.18 -32.80 0.06
C GLN A 94 -14.82 -32.12 -0.11
N ARG A 95 -14.71 -30.85 0.24
CA ARG A 95 -13.46 -30.11 0.12
C ARG A 95 -12.53 -30.47 1.28
N ASN A 96 -11.68 -31.47 1.06
CA ASN A 96 -10.50 -31.67 1.90
C ASN A 96 -9.46 -30.61 1.52
N TYR A 97 -9.55 -29.44 2.12
CA TYR A 97 -8.49 -28.44 2.02
C TYR A 97 -7.31 -28.95 2.84
N ASP A 98 -6.32 -29.49 2.13
CA ASP A 98 -5.05 -29.81 2.74
C ASP A 98 -4.42 -28.50 3.24
N THR A 99 -4.60 -28.18 4.52
CA THR A 99 -3.96 -27.03 5.19
C THR A 99 -2.63 -27.42 5.81
N THR A 100 -2.12 -28.63 5.55
CA THR A 100 -0.88 -29.11 6.18
C THR A 100 0.33 -28.30 5.75
N TYR A 101 0.29 -27.69 4.55
CA TYR A 101 1.31 -26.75 4.06
C TYR A 101 1.33 -25.41 4.80
N LEU A 102 0.25 -25.06 5.51
CA LEU A 102 0.22 -23.87 6.36
C LEU A 102 0.90 -24.15 7.70
N PRO A 103 1.61 -23.15 8.27
CA PRO A 103 2.02 -23.18 9.67
C PRO A 103 0.82 -23.52 10.57
N VAL A 104 1.04 -24.31 11.62
CA VAL A 104 -0.02 -24.80 12.52
C VAL A 104 -0.94 -23.67 13.00
N VAL A 105 -0.35 -22.52 13.30
CA VAL A 105 -1.06 -21.32 13.78
C VAL A 105 -2.03 -20.70 12.76
N LEU A 106 -1.81 -20.94 11.47
CA LEU A 106 -2.61 -20.41 10.36
C LEU A 106 -3.59 -21.45 9.78
N ARG A 107 -3.68 -22.65 10.36
CA ARG A 107 -4.63 -23.69 9.90
C ARG A 107 -6.06 -23.43 10.33
N LYS A 108 -6.29 -22.40 11.16
CA LYS A 108 -7.60 -21.98 11.65
C LYS A 108 -7.75 -20.47 11.50
N PRO A 109 -8.97 -19.96 11.27
CA PRO A 109 -9.21 -18.53 11.21
C PRO A 109 -8.75 -17.79 12.46
N LEU A 110 -8.14 -16.62 12.25
CA LEU A 110 -7.62 -15.76 13.30
C LEU A 110 -8.28 -14.40 13.26
N ILE A 111 -8.69 -13.89 14.42
CA ILE A 111 -9.22 -12.53 14.57
C ILE A 111 -8.43 -11.76 15.63
N LYS A 112 -8.20 -10.48 15.40
CA LYS A 112 -7.54 -9.60 16.38
C LYS A 112 -8.43 -9.38 17.60
N ILE A 113 -7.82 -9.37 18.78
CA ILE A 113 -8.47 -9.17 20.07
C ILE A 113 -7.70 -8.16 20.93
N SER A 114 -8.38 -7.55 21.90
CA SER A 114 -7.76 -6.60 22.84
C SER A 114 -7.04 -7.30 23.99
N GLN A 115 -7.48 -8.50 24.37
CA GLN A 115 -6.88 -9.27 25.45
C GLN A 115 -5.54 -9.85 25.01
N THR A 116 -4.57 -9.82 25.91
CA THR A 116 -3.27 -10.46 25.70
C THR A 116 -3.44 -11.96 25.42
N SER A 117 -2.75 -12.46 24.41
CA SER A 117 -2.77 -13.86 23.98
C SER A 117 -1.34 -14.34 23.72
N THR A 118 -1.13 -15.65 23.81
CA THR A 118 0.13 -16.27 23.38
C THR A 118 0.33 -16.14 21.87
N LEU A 119 -0.77 -15.99 21.12
CA LEU A 119 -0.73 -15.72 19.70
C LEU A 119 -0.63 -14.22 19.45
N THR A 120 0.56 -13.80 19.06
CA THR A 120 0.90 -12.40 18.77
C THR A 120 1.24 -12.21 17.30
N GLY A 121 0.96 -11.01 16.78
CA GLY A 121 1.47 -10.54 15.50
C GLY A 121 1.79 -9.04 15.54
N VAL A 122 2.02 -8.47 14.37
CA VAL A 122 2.36 -7.06 14.18
C VAL A 122 1.25 -6.37 13.40
N ILE A 123 0.83 -5.18 13.82
CA ILE A 123 -0.19 -4.39 13.14
C ILE A 123 0.34 -3.93 11.77
N SER A 124 -0.49 -4.07 10.75
CA SER A 124 -0.12 -3.81 9.36
C SER A 124 -1.12 -2.89 8.66
N GLY A 125 -1.84 -2.11 9.47
CA GLY A 125 -3.01 -1.33 9.10
C GLY A 125 -4.21 -1.66 9.99
N VAL A 126 -5.29 -0.90 9.83
CA VAL A 126 -6.49 -1.02 10.68
C VAL A 126 -7.14 -2.41 10.59
N ARG A 127 -7.16 -2.99 9.39
CA ARG A 127 -7.82 -4.28 9.08
C ARG A 127 -6.86 -5.43 8.81
N SER A 128 -5.58 -5.20 9.02
CA SER A 128 -4.51 -6.12 8.61
C SER A 128 -3.48 -6.31 9.70
N ALA A 129 -2.83 -7.45 9.68
CA ALA A 129 -1.75 -7.77 10.58
C ALA A 129 -0.81 -8.81 9.99
N LEU A 130 0.38 -8.92 10.55
CA LEU A 130 1.42 -9.85 10.16
C LEU A 130 1.68 -10.87 11.26
N ILE A 131 1.91 -12.12 10.86
CA ILE A 131 2.29 -13.21 11.75
C ILE A 131 3.60 -13.79 11.26
N LYS A 132 4.59 -13.87 12.16
CA LYS A 132 5.87 -14.53 11.90
C LYS A 132 5.76 -16.01 12.26
N SER A 133 6.05 -16.88 11.31
CA SER A 133 6.20 -18.31 11.55
C SER A 133 7.67 -18.70 11.58
N THR A 134 8.06 -19.51 12.58
CA THR A 134 9.39 -20.11 12.72
C THR A 134 9.42 -21.58 12.33
N THR A 135 8.30 -22.18 11.93
CA THR A 135 8.15 -23.64 11.76
C THR A 135 8.70 -24.19 10.44
N ASN A 136 9.46 -23.41 9.66
CA ASN A 136 10.00 -23.87 8.37
C ASN A 136 11.37 -24.54 8.53
N THR A 137 11.62 -25.54 7.67
CA THR A 137 12.77 -26.46 7.72
C THR A 137 14.15 -25.82 7.64
N ASN A 138 14.24 -24.55 7.29
CA ASN A 138 15.51 -23.85 7.02
C ASN A 138 15.85 -22.78 8.07
N ASN A 139 15.19 -22.77 9.24
CA ASN A 139 15.35 -21.75 10.30
C ASN A 139 15.10 -20.30 9.89
N ASN A 140 14.78 -20.02 8.62
CA ASN A 140 14.46 -18.67 8.17
C ASN A 140 13.00 -18.36 8.49
N PRO A 141 12.73 -17.29 9.25
CA PRO A 141 11.37 -16.91 9.56
C PRO A 141 10.61 -16.51 8.30
N VAL A 142 9.34 -16.89 8.23
CA VAL A 142 8.44 -16.49 7.14
C VAL A 142 7.31 -15.65 7.70
N TRP A 143 7.09 -14.51 7.07
CA TRP A 143 6.03 -13.58 7.42
C TRP A 143 4.78 -13.83 6.59
N TYR A 144 3.65 -13.85 7.27
CA TYR A 144 2.34 -14.00 6.69
C TYR A 144 1.51 -12.76 6.96
N ARG A 145 0.80 -12.27 5.96
CA ARG A 145 -0.12 -11.14 6.03
C ARG A 145 -1.55 -11.66 6.06
N LEU A 146 -2.31 -11.13 7.00
CA LEU A 146 -3.74 -11.33 7.15
C LEU A 146 -4.42 -9.99 6.82
N LYS A 147 -5.31 -9.97 5.82
CA LYS A 147 -6.11 -8.78 5.44
C LYS A 147 -7.59 -9.09 5.63
N GLY A 148 -8.26 -8.37 6.52
CA GLY A 148 -9.61 -8.69 6.97
C GLY A 148 -9.68 -9.52 8.26
N CYS A 149 -8.71 -9.34 9.17
CA CYS A 149 -8.64 -10.06 10.45
C CYS A 149 -9.16 -9.24 11.65
N GLY A 150 -10.20 -8.44 11.42
CA GLY A 150 -10.82 -7.55 12.41
C GLY A 150 -10.42 -6.07 12.25
N ASN A 151 -11.29 -5.17 12.70
CA ASN A 151 -11.07 -3.73 12.74
C ASN A 151 -10.43 -3.36 14.08
N LYS A 152 -9.12 -3.07 14.08
CA LYS A 152 -8.33 -2.98 15.32
C LYS A 152 -8.55 -4.24 16.17
N THR A 153 -9.21 -4.12 17.33
CA THR A 153 -9.56 -5.20 18.26
C THR A 153 -11.08 -5.41 18.36
N ASP A 154 -11.86 -4.73 17.53
CA ASP A 154 -13.32 -4.63 17.64
C ASP A 154 -14.05 -5.68 16.78
N GLY A 155 -13.31 -6.63 16.21
CA GLY A 155 -13.88 -7.64 15.30
C GLY A 155 -14.44 -7.03 14.02
N PHE A 156 -15.67 -7.41 13.63
CA PHE A 156 -16.33 -6.91 12.43
C PHE A 156 -17.40 -5.89 12.81
N LEU A 157 -17.18 -4.63 12.42
CA LEU A 157 -18.07 -3.51 12.79
C LEU A 157 -18.90 -3.06 11.61
N ILE A 158 -20.16 -2.70 11.86
CA ILE A 158 -20.96 -1.94 10.91
C ILE A 158 -20.71 -0.45 11.20
N GLN A 159 -20.25 0.29 10.20
CA GLN A 159 -19.97 1.72 10.31
C GLN A 159 -20.86 2.50 9.35
N THR A 160 -21.60 3.47 9.89
CA THR A 160 -22.36 4.43 9.08
C THR A 160 -21.41 5.41 8.39
N LEU A 161 -21.60 5.64 7.08
CA LEU A 161 -20.88 6.61 6.26
C LEU A 161 -21.63 7.94 6.29
N SER A 162 -20.99 9.00 6.78
CA SER A 162 -21.66 10.28 7.10
C SER A 162 -21.79 11.28 5.93
N ALA A 163 -21.55 10.87 4.68
CA ALA A 163 -21.23 11.83 3.62
C ALA A 163 -22.42 12.67 3.11
N ASP A 164 -23.62 12.11 2.92
CA ASP A 164 -24.62 12.74 2.01
C ASP A 164 -26.08 12.74 2.49
N ASN A 165 -26.37 12.83 3.79
CA ASN A 165 -27.73 12.65 4.37
C ASN A 165 -28.39 11.27 4.08
N THR A 166 -27.75 10.42 3.28
CA THR A 166 -28.15 9.04 3.03
C THR A 166 -27.52 8.14 4.10
N LYS A 167 -28.33 7.32 4.77
CA LYS A 167 -27.86 6.33 5.76
C LYS A 167 -27.19 5.17 5.04
N LYS A 168 -25.96 5.40 4.56
CA LYS A 168 -25.10 4.34 4.00
C LYS A 168 -24.31 3.70 5.15
N SER A 169 -24.14 2.39 5.13
CA SER A 169 -23.37 1.63 6.12
C SER A 169 -22.35 0.74 5.43
N THR A 170 -21.27 0.35 6.11
CA THR A 170 -20.25 -0.58 5.58
C THR A 170 -19.77 -1.54 6.66
N ILE A 171 -19.41 -2.77 6.27
CA ILE A 171 -18.78 -3.73 7.18
C ILE A 171 -17.27 -3.49 7.18
N ARG A 172 -16.73 -3.11 8.33
CA ARG A 172 -15.30 -2.92 8.59
C ARG A 172 -14.71 -4.18 9.21
N GLY A 173 -13.40 -4.32 9.05
CA GLY A 173 -12.63 -5.39 9.68
C GLY A 173 -12.54 -6.70 8.90
N CYS A 174 -13.36 -6.92 7.86
CA CYS A 174 -13.26 -8.09 6.97
C CYS A 174 -12.90 -7.69 5.54
N ALA A 175 -12.53 -8.69 4.74
CA ALA A 175 -12.60 -8.65 3.28
C ALA A 175 -13.92 -9.31 2.81
N PHE A 176 -14.38 -8.94 1.63
CA PHE A 176 -15.56 -9.55 1.00
C PHE A 176 -15.10 -10.67 0.07
N LEU A 177 -15.97 -11.66 -0.17
CA LEU A 177 -15.59 -12.84 -0.94
C LEU A 177 -15.06 -12.49 -2.34
N HIS A 178 -15.73 -11.57 -3.05
CA HIS A 178 -15.31 -11.16 -4.39
C HIS A 178 -13.99 -10.41 -4.39
N THR A 179 -13.75 -9.52 -3.41
CA THR A 179 -12.45 -8.82 -3.30
C THR A 179 -11.34 -9.76 -2.85
N THR A 180 -11.64 -10.76 -2.02
CA THR A 180 -10.70 -11.82 -1.62
C THR A 180 -10.24 -12.65 -2.81
N TYR A 181 -11.16 -13.09 -3.67
CA TYR A 181 -10.80 -13.86 -4.86
C TYR A 181 -10.01 -13.01 -5.85
N ARG A 182 -10.44 -11.77 -6.06
CA ARG A 182 -9.76 -10.78 -6.90
C ARG A 182 -8.32 -10.55 -6.47
N GLU A 183 -8.11 -10.21 -5.20
CA GLU A 183 -6.79 -9.99 -4.63
C GLU A 183 -5.88 -11.22 -4.78
N LEU A 184 -6.37 -12.42 -4.43
CA LEU A 184 -5.58 -13.65 -4.53
C LEU A 184 -5.20 -13.99 -5.97
N TYR A 185 -6.14 -13.84 -6.91
CA TYR A 185 -5.89 -14.08 -8.33
C TYR A 185 -4.92 -13.06 -8.90
N MET A 186 -5.20 -11.76 -8.72
CA MET A 186 -4.39 -10.68 -9.30
C MET A 186 -2.99 -10.62 -8.70
N THR A 187 -2.85 -10.84 -7.38
CA THR A 187 -1.53 -10.93 -6.73
C THR A 187 -0.67 -12.01 -7.39
N ASN A 188 -1.23 -13.17 -7.71
CA ASN A 188 -0.48 -14.21 -8.40
C ASN A 188 -0.28 -13.90 -9.88
N TYR A 189 -1.31 -13.46 -10.59
CA TYR A 189 -1.22 -13.16 -12.02
C TYR A 189 -0.17 -12.08 -12.29
N ILE A 190 -0.24 -10.96 -11.56
CA ILE A 190 0.75 -9.89 -11.61
C ILE A 190 2.11 -10.37 -11.09
N GLY A 191 2.16 -11.16 -10.02
CA GLY A 191 3.40 -11.73 -9.50
C GLY A 191 4.15 -12.58 -10.52
N GLN A 192 3.45 -13.45 -11.25
CA GLN A 192 4.05 -14.24 -12.33
C GLN A 192 4.49 -13.38 -13.50
N LEU A 193 3.72 -12.34 -13.83
CA LEU A 193 4.09 -11.38 -14.87
C LEU A 193 5.38 -10.65 -14.51
N LEU A 194 5.42 -10.00 -13.34
CA LEU A 194 6.55 -9.20 -12.87
C LEU A 194 7.81 -10.05 -12.66
N LEU A 195 7.66 -11.32 -12.25
CA LEU A 195 8.79 -12.24 -12.10
C LEU A 195 9.53 -12.49 -13.42
N LYS A 196 8.85 -12.42 -14.58
CA LYS A 196 9.51 -12.49 -15.91
C LYS A 196 10.53 -11.36 -16.10
N TYR A 197 10.34 -10.25 -15.39
CA TYR A 197 11.22 -9.08 -15.37
C TYR A 197 12.13 -9.05 -14.13
N SER A 198 12.20 -10.15 -13.37
CA SER A 198 12.92 -10.24 -12.08
C SER A 198 12.43 -9.25 -11.02
N ILE A 199 11.18 -8.81 -11.11
CA ILE A 199 10.51 -7.97 -10.11
C ILE A 199 9.64 -8.88 -9.24
N GLN A 200 9.81 -8.80 -7.93
CA GLN A 200 9.03 -9.58 -6.97
C GLN A 200 7.87 -8.74 -6.43
N CYS A 201 6.66 -9.32 -6.39
CA CYS A 201 5.59 -8.77 -5.58
C CYS A 201 5.90 -8.96 -4.09
N ALA A 202 5.50 -7.99 -3.29
CA ALA A 202 5.68 -8.04 -1.85
C ALA A 202 4.79 -9.10 -1.20
N ASN A 203 3.65 -9.42 -1.80
CA ASN A 203 2.78 -10.51 -1.36
C ASN A 203 2.83 -11.68 -2.34
N SER A 204 2.65 -12.89 -1.81
CA SER A 204 2.34 -14.09 -2.59
C SER A 204 1.08 -14.73 -2.03
N SER A 205 0.12 -15.01 -2.91
CA SER A 205 -1.17 -15.61 -2.56
C SER A 205 -1.01 -16.98 -1.91
N ILE A 206 -1.73 -17.21 -0.81
CA ILE A 206 -1.71 -18.48 -0.08
C ILE A 206 -3.11 -19.08 0.02
N GLY A 207 -4.10 -18.26 0.40
CA GLY A 207 -5.43 -18.75 0.74
C GLY A 207 -6.28 -17.67 1.38
N TRP A 208 -7.38 -18.09 2.02
CA TRP A 208 -8.18 -17.20 2.83
C TRP A 208 -8.80 -17.95 4.00
N PHE A 209 -9.27 -17.20 5.00
CA PHE A 209 -10.18 -17.69 6.01
C PHE A 209 -11.59 -17.27 5.64
N GLU A 210 -12.53 -18.19 5.82
CA GLU A 210 -13.96 -17.89 5.80
C GLU A 210 -14.45 -18.07 7.24
N TYR A 211 -14.92 -16.99 7.84
CA TYR A 211 -15.41 -17.02 9.23
C TYR A 211 -16.80 -17.65 9.25
N GLU A 212 -17.01 -18.60 10.14
CA GLU A 212 -18.34 -19.18 10.35
C GLU A 212 -19.26 -18.10 10.91
N GLN A 213 -20.46 -18.02 10.34
CA GLN A 213 -21.53 -17.21 10.87
C GLN A 213 -22.27 -18.09 11.87
N ASP A 214 -22.23 -17.75 13.15
CA ASP A 214 -22.99 -18.49 14.13
C ASP A 214 -24.50 -18.30 13.82
N PRO A 215 -25.23 -19.37 13.44
CA PRO A 215 -26.64 -19.25 13.05
C PRO A 215 -27.55 -18.93 14.24
N THR A 216 -27.05 -19.03 15.48
CA THR A 216 -27.75 -18.69 16.72
C THR A 216 -27.42 -17.30 17.24
N ASP A 217 -26.52 -16.57 16.58
CA ASP A 217 -25.96 -15.29 17.02
C ASP A 217 -26.98 -14.15 16.87
N LYS A 218 -27.97 -14.12 17.76
CA LYS A 218 -28.84 -12.98 18.05
C LYS A 218 -28.20 -12.01 19.04
N THR A 219 -26.96 -12.25 19.45
CA THR A 219 -26.23 -11.47 20.46
C THR A 219 -24.97 -10.88 19.83
N PRO A 220 -24.62 -9.63 20.12
CA PRO A 220 -23.35 -9.09 19.68
C PRO A 220 -22.22 -9.86 20.39
N PHE A 221 -21.20 -10.23 19.62
CA PHE A 221 -19.94 -10.78 20.08
C PHE A 221 -19.54 -10.31 21.50
N ILE A 222 -19.62 -11.24 22.46
CA ILE A 222 -18.84 -11.43 23.70
C ILE A 222 -19.78 -12.12 24.73
N ASN A 223 -19.63 -13.44 24.88
CA ASN A 223 -20.00 -14.19 26.09
C ASN A 223 -19.26 -15.53 26.10
N SER A 224 -17.95 -15.50 26.36
CA SER A 224 -17.30 -16.63 27.03
C SER A 224 -17.33 -16.34 28.53
N PRO A 225 -17.74 -17.30 29.38
CA PRO A 225 -17.97 -17.06 30.80
C PRO A 225 -16.64 -17.00 31.54
N VAL A 226 -16.00 -15.84 31.54
CA VAL A 226 -15.23 -15.36 32.68
C VAL A 226 -15.90 -14.07 33.13
N GLN A 227 -16.91 -14.26 33.96
CA GLN A 227 -17.55 -13.19 34.73
C GLN A 227 -16.49 -12.55 35.63
N THR A 228 -16.21 -11.25 35.42
CA THR A 228 -16.35 -10.20 36.45
C THR A 228 -16.15 -8.83 35.79
N GLU A 229 -17.22 -8.03 35.83
CA GLU A 229 -17.24 -6.55 35.82
C GLU A 229 -16.42 -5.79 34.77
N ILE A 230 -16.70 -5.95 33.47
CA ILE A 230 -16.60 -4.81 32.52
C ILE A 230 -17.81 -4.84 31.59
N SER A 231 -18.88 -4.21 32.05
CA SER A 231 -19.99 -3.76 31.23
C SER A 231 -19.58 -2.42 30.64
N ILE A 232 -19.47 -2.33 29.31
CA ILE A 232 -19.86 -1.22 28.40
C ILE A 232 -19.35 -1.64 27.01
N LEU A 233 -20.14 -2.40 26.26
CA LEU A 233 -20.07 -2.37 24.80
C LEU A 233 -21.50 -2.16 24.29
N PRO A 234 -21.71 -1.23 23.34
CA PRO A 234 -23.04 -0.90 22.86
C PRO A 234 -23.65 -2.10 22.15
N THR A 235 -24.71 -2.65 22.74
CA THR A 235 -25.59 -3.63 22.11
C THR A 235 -26.19 -2.99 20.86
N LEU A 236 -25.70 -3.36 19.67
CA LEU A 236 -26.35 -3.03 18.41
C LEU A 236 -27.66 -3.83 18.35
N GLN A 237 -28.76 -3.21 18.77
CA GLN A 237 -30.13 -3.68 18.51
C GLN A 237 -30.50 -3.39 17.05
N ASP A 238 -29.75 -3.95 16.10
CA ASP A 238 -30.06 -3.77 14.67
C ASP A 238 -30.89 -4.96 14.18
N SER A 239 -32.17 -4.71 13.90
CA SER A 239 -33.09 -5.70 13.32
C SER A 239 -32.59 -6.28 12.00
N ASN A 240 -31.66 -5.61 11.32
CA ASN A 240 -31.11 -6.07 10.06
C ASN A 240 -30.03 -7.16 10.21
N LEU A 241 -29.60 -7.53 11.44
CA LEU A 241 -28.55 -8.53 11.73
C LEU A 241 -28.63 -9.80 10.86
N ARG A 242 -29.85 -10.26 10.54
CA ARG A 242 -30.10 -11.40 9.64
C ARG A 242 -29.61 -11.16 8.20
N LEU A 243 -29.85 -9.98 7.64
CA LEU A 243 -29.41 -9.63 6.27
C LEU A 243 -27.89 -9.54 6.20
N TRP A 244 -27.25 -9.00 7.25
CA TRP A 244 -25.79 -8.98 7.38
C TRP A 244 -25.19 -10.38 7.58
N SER A 245 -25.97 -11.33 8.08
CA SER A 245 -25.56 -12.73 8.20
C SER A 245 -25.51 -13.43 6.84
N ALA A 246 -26.06 -12.89 5.75
CA ALA A 246 -25.84 -13.47 4.42
C ALA A 246 -24.44 -13.17 3.85
N ILE A 247 -23.76 -12.17 4.39
CA ILE A 247 -22.49 -11.67 3.83
C ILE A 247 -21.32 -12.46 4.39
N ARG A 248 -20.68 -13.23 3.52
CA ARG A 248 -19.49 -14.01 3.85
C ARG A 248 -18.33 -13.08 4.19
N ARG A 249 -17.86 -13.19 5.43
CA ARG A 249 -16.71 -12.45 5.95
C ARG A 249 -15.48 -13.29 5.70
N THR A 250 -14.48 -12.69 5.09
CA THR A 250 -13.25 -13.40 4.77
C THR A 250 -12.02 -12.66 5.27
N CYS A 251 -10.92 -13.39 5.42
CA CYS A 251 -9.60 -12.84 5.65
C CYS A 251 -8.62 -13.42 4.64
N ILE A 252 -7.98 -12.55 3.86
CA ILE A 252 -7.02 -12.93 2.84
C ILE A 252 -5.71 -13.29 3.52
N LEU A 253 -5.16 -14.46 3.17
CA LEU A 253 -3.90 -14.98 3.69
C LEU A 253 -2.83 -14.95 2.60
N MET A 254 -1.70 -14.33 2.92
CA MET A 254 -0.57 -14.17 2.01
C MET A 254 0.76 -14.40 2.71
N LYS A 255 1.77 -14.85 1.99
CA LYS A 255 3.17 -14.68 2.41
C LYS A 255 3.61 -13.26 2.03
N THR A 256 4.40 -12.58 2.87
CA THR A 256 4.83 -11.21 2.60
C THR A 256 6.33 -11.00 2.78
N LEU A 257 6.92 -10.13 1.96
CA LEU A 257 8.34 -9.75 1.99
C LEU A 257 8.60 -8.47 2.81
N GLY A 258 7.57 -7.67 3.09
CA GLY A 258 7.74 -6.39 3.78
C GLY A 258 6.42 -5.72 4.14
N ASN A 259 6.50 -4.69 4.99
CA ASN A 259 5.34 -3.90 5.40
C ASN A 259 5.53 -2.39 5.26
N LYS A 260 6.76 -1.89 5.35
CA LYS A 260 7.01 -0.44 5.33
C LYS A 260 6.77 0.14 3.95
N ARG A 261 5.88 1.13 3.90
CA ARG A 261 5.35 1.75 2.69
C ARG A 261 6.33 2.80 2.18
N LEU A 262 6.44 2.89 0.86
CA LEU A 262 7.35 3.82 0.22
C LEU A 262 7.03 5.27 0.61
N SER A 263 5.77 5.71 0.50
CA SER A 263 5.42 7.09 0.87
C SER A 263 5.39 7.32 2.38
N ASP A 264 4.50 6.63 3.10
CA ASP A 264 4.26 6.93 4.53
C ASP A 264 5.48 6.72 5.43
N ASN A 265 6.34 5.74 5.13
CA ASN A 265 7.45 5.40 6.02
C ASN A 265 8.80 5.86 5.49
N VAL A 266 9.05 5.69 4.20
CA VAL A 266 10.41 5.85 3.66
C VAL A 266 10.63 7.25 3.14
N LEU A 267 9.79 7.71 2.21
CA LEU A 267 9.91 9.08 1.68
C LEU A 267 9.64 10.10 2.79
N ASN A 268 8.61 9.89 3.61
CA ASN A 268 8.35 10.76 4.76
C ASN A 268 9.55 10.77 5.74
N GLY A 269 10.12 9.61 6.05
CA GLY A 269 11.28 9.49 6.94
C GLY A 269 12.57 10.11 6.37
N LEU A 270 12.80 9.98 5.06
CA LEU A 270 13.92 10.61 4.37
C LEU A 270 13.79 12.14 4.40
N GLU A 271 12.58 12.66 4.28
CA GLU A 271 12.31 14.10 4.41
C GLU A 271 12.50 14.59 5.85
N HIS A 272 12.08 13.81 6.86
CA HIS A 272 12.41 14.09 8.26
C HIS A 272 13.92 14.13 8.52
N LEU A 273 14.69 13.30 7.81
CA LEU A 273 16.14 13.19 7.98
C LEU A 273 16.86 14.51 7.68
N PHE A 274 16.29 15.36 6.81
CA PHE A 274 16.89 16.63 6.40
C PHE A 274 17.20 17.55 7.58
N ARG A 275 16.34 17.57 8.61
CA ARG A 275 16.55 18.37 9.84
C ARG A 275 17.77 17.95 10.66
N TYR A 276 18.28 16.75 10.43
CA TYR A 276 19.43 16.19 11.13
C TYR A 276 20.71 16.24 10.29
N ILE A 277 20.66 16.83 9.10
CA ILE A 277 21.83 17.08 8.27
C ILE A 277 22.60 18.28 8.85
N ILE A 278 23.77 18.02 9.39
CA ILE A 278 24.73 19.03 9.85
C ILE A 278 25.48 19.55 8.63
N ILE A 279 25.24 20.82 8.30
CA ILE A 279 26.02 21.58 7.32
C ILE A 279 27.13 22.32 8.09
N PRO A 280 28.43 22.11 7.80
CA PRO A 280 29.50 22.85 8.45
C PRO A 280 29.29 24.36 8.30
N LYS A 281 29.43 25.12 9.39
CA LYS A 281 29.45 26.58 9.31
C LYS A 281 30.69 27.02 8.54
N THR A 282 30.51 27.50 7.32
CA THR A 282 31.49 28.33 6.63
C THR A 282 31.38 29.76 7.17
N ASP A 283 32.46 30.54 7.11
CA ASP A 283 32.50 31.94 7.60
C ASP A 283 31.51 32.89 6.88
N GLN A 284 30.83 32.41 5.84
CA GLN A 284 29.66 33.03 5.21
C GLN A 284 28.44 32.14 5.49
N HIS A 285 27.34 32.74 5.96
CA HIS A 285 26.13 32.05 6.41
C HIS A 285 25.61 31.08 5.32
N PRO A 286 25.80 29.74 5.46
CA PRO A 286 25.68 28.79 4.36
C PRO A 286 24.23 28.63 3.82
N VAL A 287 23.25 28.97 4.65
CA VAL A 287 21.81 28.88 4.32
C VAL A 287 21.39 29.88 3.22
N VAL A 288 22.06 31.04 3.14
CA VAL A 288 21.67 32.07 2.17
C VAL A 288 22.16 31.73 0.76
N MET A 289 23.39 31.23 0.59
CA MET A 289 23.91 30.90 -0.74
C MET A 289 23.35 29.58 -1.30
N ALA A 290 23.14 28.56 -0.45
CA ALA A 290 22.61 27.28 -0.91
C ALA A 290 21.19 27.40 -1.48
N ASN A 291 20.35 28.29 -0.94
CA ASN A 291 19.00 28.49 -1.47
C ASN A 291 18.99 29.18 -2.85
N PHE A 292 19.83 30.19 -3.08
CA PHE A 292 19.89 30.83 -4.42
C PHE A 292 20.37 29.86 -5.50
N ASP A 293 21.36 29.02 -5.19
CA ASP A 293 21.83 28.00 -6.14
C ASP A 293 20.77 26.90 -6.34
N LEU A 294 20.06 26.47 -5.29
CA LEU A 294 18.97 25.48 -5.40
C LEU A 294 17.80 25.98 -6.23
N LEU A 295 17.34 27.21 -6.01
CA LEU A 295 16.22 27.79 -6.77
C LEU A 295 16.55 27.92 -8.27
N SER A 296 17.83 28.13 -8.61
CA SER A 296 18.29 28.17 -10.01
C SER A 296 18.13 26.83 -10.74
N LEU A 297 17.96 25.73 -10.01
CA LEU A 297 17.71 24.39 -10.57
C LEU A 297 16.26 24.20 -10.99
N PHE A 298 15.35 25.06 -10.52
CA PHE A 298 13.95 25.04 -10.92
C PHE A 298 13.71 25.97 -12.12
N PRO A 299 12.90 25.55 -13.10
CA PRO A 299 12.39 26.46 -14.13
C PRO A 299 11.68 27.68 -13.50
N ALA A 300 11.75 28.85 -14.13
CA ALA A 300 11.11 30.05 -13.59
C ALA A 300 9.59 29.88 -13.34
N GLN A 301 8.92 29.06 -14.15
CA GLN A 301 7.49 28.72 -14.02
C GLN A 301 7.20 27.88 -12.77
N ARG A 302 8.21 27.21 -12.21
CA ARG A 302 8.13 26.45 -10.97
C ARG A 302 8.29 27.30 -9.73
N LEU A 303 8.59 28.59 -9.84
CA LEU A 303 8.82 29.46 -8.69
C LEU A 303 7.59 30.32 -8.41
N THR A 304 7.14 30.33 -7.16
CA THR A 304 6.06 31.22 -6.67
C THR A 304 6.55 32.04 -5.48
N GLN A 305 5.82 33.10 -5.13
CA GLN A 305 6.07 33.83 -3.89
C GLN A 305 5.63 32.96 -2.69
N SER A 306 6.44 32.95 -1.63
CA SER A 306 6.09 32.28 -0.37
C SER A 306 4.89 32.97 0.29
N GLU A 307 3.94 32.19 0.79
CA GLU A 307 2.80 32.73 1.56
C GLU A 307 3.22 33.40 2.87
N HIS A 308 4.37 33.01 3.42
CA HIS A 308 4.91 33.56 4.67
C HIS A 308 5.78 34.80 4.45
N ASP A 309 6.42 34.92 3.28
CA ASP A 309 7.27 36.04 2.92
C ASP A 309 7.21 36.32 1.41
N ASN A 310 6.46 37.37 1.03
CA ASN A 310 6.29 37.79 -0.36
C ASN A 310 7.60 38.18 -1.08
N THR A 311 8.70 38.37 -0.35
CA THR A 311 10.02 38.66 -0.92
C THR A 311 10.80 37.41 -1.27
N GLN A 312 10.43 36.26 -0.73
CA GLN A 312 11.09 34.98 -0.95
C GLN A 312 10.35 34.17 -2.04
N GLN A 313 11.11 33.64 -2.99
CA GLN A 313 10.61 32.64 -3.93
C GLN A 313 10.75 31.23 -3.34
N VAL A 314 9.73 30.41 -3.55
CA VAL A 314 9.72 28.97 -3.20
C VAL A 314 9.27 28.17 -4.42
N PRO A 315 9.77 26.94 -4.61
CA PRO A 315 9.29 26.11 -5.70
C PRO A 315 7.86 25.63 -5.42
N LEU A 316 7.02 25.65 -6.45
CA LEU A 316 5.70 25.04 -6.43
C LEU A 316 5.84 23.55 -6.08
N PRO A 317 4.94 23.02 -5.23
CA PRO A 317 4.90 21.61 -4.93
C PRO A 317 4.88 20.77 -6.19
N THR A 318 5.70 19.72 -6.22
CA THR A 318 5.85 18.87 -7.41
C THR A 318 4.50 18.37 -7.92
N TRP A 319 3.59 17.98 -7.02
CA TRP A 319 2.27 17.46 -7.38
C TRP A 319 1.42 18.47 -8.17
N PHE A 320 1.49 19.77 -7.84
CA PHE A 320 0.78 20.81 -8.56
C PHE A 320 1.20 20.87 -10.04
N THR A 321 2.49 20.63 -10.28
CA THR A 321 3.10 20.80 -11.60
C THR A 321 2.96 19.57 -12.48
N THR A 322 2.62 18.41 -11.89
CA THR A 322 2.23 17.22 -12.65
C THR A 322 0.99 17.43 -13.50
N LEU A 323 0.15 18.41 -13.14
CA LEU A 323 -1.06 18.77 -13.88
C LEU A 323 -0.76 19.58 -15.15
N ASP A 324 0.41 20.23 -15.25
CA ASP A 324 0.74 21.20 -16.31
C ASP A 324 1.77 20.65 -17.33
N THR A 325 2.13 19.36 -17.26
CA THR A 325 3.04 18.64 -18.21
C THR A 325 4.43 19.25 -18.44
N SER A 326 4.79 20.31 -17.73
CA SER A 326 5.99 21.14 -17.93
C SER A 326 7.15 20.78 -16.99
N LEU A 327 7.19 19.55 -16.49
CA LEU A 327 8.38 19.05 -15.79
C LEU A 327 9.52 18.91 -16.79
N VAL A 328 10.37 19.93 -16.85
CA VAL A 328 11.68 19.80 -17.48
C VAL A 328 12.42 18.75 -16.65
N PRO A 329 12.85 17.62 -17.24
CA PRO A 329 13.71 16.67 -16.55
C PRO A 329 14.86 17.47 -15.94
N LEU A 330 14.95 17.44 -14.61
CA LEU A 330 16.13 17.93 -13.92
C LEU A 330 17.31 17.20 -14.58
N ALA A 331 18.11 17.94 -15.35
CA ALA A 331 19.08 17.34 -16.25
C ALA A 331 19.99 16.38 -15.48
N ASP A 332 20.53 15.35 -16.14
CA ASP A 332 21.46 14.37 -15.53
C ASP A 332 22.61 15.03 -14.75
N SER A 333 22.89 16.31 -15.04
CA SER A 333 23.77 17.18 -14.27
C SER A 333 23.46 17.24 -12.77
N LEU A 334 22.23 16.94 -12.32
CA LEU A 334 21.84 16.93 -10.91
C LEU A 334 22.30 15.72 -10.12
N THR A 335 22.43 14.55 -10.76
CA THR A 335 23.13 13.42 -10.13
C THR A 335 24.62 13.71 -9.90
N ASN A 336 25.14 14.72 -10.60
CA ASN A 336 26.49 15.23 -10.48
C ASN A 336 26.59 16.56 -9.72
N SER A 337 25.47 17.24 -9.41
CA SER A 337 25.50 18.54 -8.74
C SER A 337 25.56 18.35 -7.23
N GLN A 338 26.57 18.95 -6.61
CA GLN A 338 26.72 18.97 -5.16
C GLN A 338 25.86 20.08 -4.57
N TRP A 339 24.56 19.86 -4.50
CA TRP A 339 23.62 20.80 -3.87
C TRP A 339 23.71 20.80 -2.33
N LEU A 340 24.36 19.79 -1.75
CA LEU A 340 24.89 19.83 -0.37
C LEU A 340 26.41 19.92 -0.40
N HIS A 341 26.96 20.61 0.60
CA HIS A 341 28.39 20.62 0.87
C HIS A 341 28.92 19.18 1.05
N HIS A 342 30.09 18.88 0.49
CA HIS A 342 30.67 17.54 0.51
C HIS A 342 30.92 17.01 1.93
N SER A 343 31.13 17.89 2.91
CA SER A 343 31.30 17.53 4.34
C SER A 343 29.99 17.51 5.14
N SER A 344 28.84 17.68 4.50
CA SER A 344 27.54 17.50 5.16
C SER A 344 27.41 16.07 5.69
N ARG A 345 26.92 15.95 6.92
CA ARG A 345 26.82 14.68 7.64
C ARG A 345 25.53 14.60 8.44
N ILE A 346 25.08 13.40 8.79
CA ILE A 346 23.92 13.22 9.66
C ILE A 346 24.37 13.28 11.12
N SER A 347 23.58 13.92 11.98
CA SER A 347 23.85 13.96 13.43
C SER A 347 23.87 12.55 14.03
N CYS A 348 24.88 12.28 14.87
CA CYS A 348 24.96 11.04 15.63
C CYS A 348 24.01 11.02 16.83
N GLU A 349 23.46 12.17 17.21
CA GLU A 349 22.49 12.27 18.30
C GLU A 349 21.13 11.73 17.83
N LEU A 350 20.57 10.82 18.62
CA LEU A 350 19.23 10.31 18.36
C LEU A 350 18.22 11.43 18.65
N PRO A 351 17.21 11.67 17.80
CA PRO A 351 16.19 12.68 18.08
C PRO A 351 15.43 12.37 19.37
N GLU A 352 15.10 13.41 20.14
CA GLU A 352 14.49 13.29 21.48
C GLU A 352 13.15 12.54 21.48
N ASN A 353 12.42 12.58 20.38
CA ASN A 353 11.11 11.94 20.22
C ASN A 353 11.19 10.48 19.74
N ILE A 354 12.38 9.92 19.57
CA ILE A 354 12.59 8.53 19.14
C ILE A 354 12.94 7.65 20.35
N ASP A 355 12.33 6.47 20.41
CA ASP A 355 12.56 5.50 21.47
C ASP A 355 14.05 5.10 21.55
N GLN A 356 14.62 5.18 22.76
CA GLN A 356 16.03 4.89 23.05
C GLN A 356 16.47 3.48 22.62
N ARG A 357 15.54 2.52 22.49
CA ARG A 357 15.85 1.20 21.96
C ARG A 357 16.49 1.24 20.56
N TRP A 358 16.21 2.29 19.78
CA TRP A 358 16.75 2.48 18.43
C TRP A 358 18.12 3.15 18.40
N SER A 359 18.65 3.60 19.54
CA SER A 359 19.91 4.37 19.62
C SER A 359 21.09 3.65 18.97
N ALA A 360 21.28 2.37 19.28
CA ALA A 360 22.38 1.57 18.73
C ALA A 360 22.28 1.43 17.20
N LEU A 361 21.06 1.19 16.70
CA LEU A 361 20.82 1.05 15.26
C LEU A 361 20.95 2.39 14.54
N TRP A 362 20.48 3.49 15.13
CA TRP A 362 20.69 4.85 14.63
C TRP A 362 22.18 5.15 14.48
N GLN A 363 22.96 5.02 15.54
CA GLN A 363 24.40 5.30 15.52
C GLN A 363 25.13 4.45 14.48
N THR A 364 24.80 3.16 14.39
CA THR A 364 25.39 2.25 13.40
C THR A 364 25.14 2.76 11.98
N ASN A 365 23.89 3.11 11.64
CA ASN A 365 23.54 3.57 10.30
C ASN A 365 24.07 4.98 10.00
N VAL A 366 24.09 5.89 10.98
CA VAL A 366 24.73 7.21 10.83
C VAL A 366 26.22 7.06 10.54
N ASN A 367 26.92 6.16 11.23
CA ASN A 367 28.34 5.90 10.97
C ASN A 367 28.57 5.35 9.57
N ILE A 368 27.72 4.45 9.09
CA ILE A 368 27.79 3.92 7.71
C ILE A 368 27.65 5.07 6.70
N VAL A 369 26.65 5.94 6.87
CA VAL A 369 26.42 7.07 5.95
C VAL A 369 27.55 8.09 6.01
N ASN A 370 27.96 8.51 7.22
CA ASN A 370 28.97 9.55 7.41
C ASN A 370 30.39 9.12 6.99
N ASN A 371 30.69 7.82 7.02
CA ASN A 371 31.97 7.28 6.56
C ASN A 371 31.98 6.95 5.05
N SER A 372 30.86 7.16 4.35
CA SER A 372 30.79 6.94 2.91
C SER A 372 31.66 7.94 2.16
N THR A 373 32.35 7.47 1.12
CA THR A 373 33.10 8.33 0.18
C THR A 373 32.19 9.05 -0.82
N THR A 374 30.92 8.64 -0.92
CA THR A 374 29.93 9.29 -1.78
C THR A 374 29.23 10.40 -1.01
N SER A 375 29.14 11.60 -1.57
CA SER A 375 28.45 12.72 -0.90
C SER A 375 26.98 12.39 -0.62
N LEU A 376 26.46 12.92 0.48
CA LEU A 376 25.07 12.69 0.90
C LEU A 376 24.05 13.16 -0.16
N SER A 377 24.30 14.30 -0.80
CA SER A 377 23.48 14.81 -1.91
C SER A 377 23.35 13.78 -3.04
N LYS A 378 24.47 13.19 -3.46
CA LYS A 378 24.50 12.18 -4.52
C LYS A 378 23.79 10.90 -4.10
N LEU A 379 23.97 10.45 -2.85
CA LEU A 379 23.28 9.27 -2.32
C LEU A 379 21.76 9.46 -2.29
N LEU A 380 21.27 10.61 -1.82
CA LEU A 380 19.85 10.93 -1.81
C LEU A 380 19.28 11.02 -3.23
N SER A 381 19.97 11.72 -4.14
CA SER A 381 19.55 11.80 -5.55
C SER A 381 19.51 10.43 -6.23
N LEU A 382 20.49 9.55 -5.97
CA LEU A 382 20.51 8.18 -6.48
C LEU A 382 19.34 7.35 -5.91
N LEU A 383 19.05 7.48 -4.61
CA LEU A 383 17.96 6.74 -3.96
C LEU A 383 16.58 7.17 -4.50
N TYR A 384 16.34 8.48 -4.59
CA TYR A 384 15.11 9.03 -5.15
C TYR A 384 14.97 8.68 -6.65
N SER A 385 16.05 8.82 -7.44
CA SER A 385 16.08 8.36 -8.82
C SER A 385 15.68 6.89 -8.92
N ARG A 386 16.29 6.02 -8.10
CA ARG A 386 16.01 4.59 -8.10
C ARG A 386 14.55 4.27 -7.80
N PHE A 387 13.94 4.93 -6.81
CA PHE A 387 12.51 4.76 -6.53
C PHE A 387 11.64 5.14 -7.72
N GLY A 388 11.96 6.26 -8.40
CA GLY A 388 11.30 6.67 -9.64
C GLY A 388 11.38 5.60 -10.71
N ILE A 389 12.61 5.18 -11.07
CA ILE A 389 12.86 4.16 -12.10
C ILE A 389 12.07 2.88 -11.80
N GLU A 390 12.21 2.33 -10.59
CA GLU A 390 11.58 1.06 -10.23
C GLU A 390 10.05 1.13 -10.26
N CYS A 391 9.46 2.21 -9.74
CA CYS A 391 8.01 2.40 -9.81
C CYS A 391 7.52 2.56 -11.26
N GLY A 392 8.28 3.27 -12.09
CA GLY A 392 7.97 3.47 -13.51
C GLY A 392 7.98 2.16 -14.30
N TYR A 393 8.95 1.28 -14.00
CA TYR A 393 8.97 -0.08 -14.55
C TYR A 393 7.77 -0.91 -14.11
N ILE A 394 7.45 -0.91 -12.81
CA ILE A 394 6.33 -1.69 -12.26
C ILE A 394 5.02 -1.30 -12.95
N LEU A 395 4.66 -0.01 -12.91
CA LEU A 395 3.40 0.46 -13.50
C LEU A 395 3.41 0.32 -15.02
N GLY A 396 4.55 0.65 -15.66
CA GLY A 396 4.72 0.51 -17.10
C GLY A 396 4.49 -0.92 -17.59
N ILE A 397 5.03 -1.93 -16.88
CA ILE A 397 4.85 -3.34 -17.22
C ILE A 397 3.39 -3.76 -17.04
N MET A 398 2.72 -3.31 -15.97
CA MET A 398 1.30 -3.61 -15.75
C MET A 398 0.42 -3.02 -16.86
N HIS A 399 0.57 -1.73 -17.14
CA HIS A 399 -0.21 -1.03 -18.18
C HIS A 399 0.05 -1.58 -19.57
N LEU A 400 1.30 -1.92 -19.88
CA LEU A 400 1.67 -2.65 -21.08
C LEU A 400 0.80 -3.91 -21.23
N ASN A 401 0.71 -4.71 -20.18
CA ASN A 401 -0.05 -5.96 -20.20
C ASN A 401 -1.57 -5.75 -20.02
N ARG A 402 -2.04 -4.51 -20.21
CA ARG A 402 -3.46 -4.11 -20.09
C ARG A 402 -4.03 -4.47 -18.72
N ILE A 403 -3.27 -4.18 -17.67
CA ILE A 403 -3.65 -4.38 -16.28
C ILE A 403 -3.77 -3.01 -15.60
N SER A 404 -4.94 -2.73 -15.04
CA SER A 404 -5.18 -1.65 -14.08
C SER A 404 -4.83 -2.14 -12.68
N TRP A 405 -4.04 -1.38 -11.92
CA TRP A 405 -3.77 -1.65 -10.50
C TRP A 405 -5.01 -1.38 -9.64
N GLY A 406 -5.92 -0.54 -10.09
CA GLY A 406 -7.26 -0.42 -9.52
C GLY A 406 -7.79 1.01 -9.50
N THR A 407 -7.70 1.71 -10.62
CA THR A 407 -8.49 2.92 -10.83
C THR A 407 -9.90 2.56 -11.29
N TYR A 408 -10.93 3.00 -10.58
CA TYR A 408 -12.32 2.77 -10.95
C TYR A 408 -13.24 3.85 -10.39
N SER A 409 -14.44 3.96 -10.94
CA SER A 409 -15.48 4.86 -10.43
C SER A 409 -16.61 4.04 -9.81
N ASP A 410 -17.14 4.48 -8.67
CA ASP A 410 -18.36 3.94 -8.08
C ASP A 410 -19.24 5.07 -7.50
N ALA A 411 -20.33 4.72 -6.81
CA ALA A 411 -21.24 5.71 -6.22
C ALA A 411 -20.62 6.59 -5.10
N LEU A 412 -19.38 6.33 -4.70
CA LEU A 412 -18.59 7.14 -3.76
C LEU A 412 -17.55 8.03 -4.46
N GLY A 413 -17.42 7.93 -5.79
CA GLY A 413 -16.52 8.75 -6.60
C GLY A 413 -15.48 7.93 -7.37
N ILE A 414 -14.42 8.62 -7.79
CA ILE A 414 -13.27 8.01 -8.46
C ILE A 414 -12.29 7.55 -7.40
N HIS A 415 -11.89 6.29 -7.50
CA HIS A 415 -10.88 5.67 -6.66
C HIS A 415 -9.64 5.37 -7.49
N CYS A 416 -8.46 5.48 -6.89
CA CYS A 416 -7.21 5.10 -7.51
C CYS A 416 -6.36 4.32 -6.50
N ASN A 417 -6.25 3.01 -6.71
CA ASN A 417 -5.41 2.14 -5.88
C ASN A 417 -3.93 2.20 -6.25
N ALA A 418 -3.58 2.80 -7.39
CA ALA A 418 -2.20 2.99 -7.82
C ALA A 418 -1.57 4.19 -7.10
N HIS A 419 -1.10 3.94 -5.89
CA HIS A 419 -0.37 4.93 -5.10
C HIS A 419 0.85 4.31 -4.44
N THR A 420 1.81 5.15 -4.07
CA THR A 420 3.10 4.72 -3.52
C THR A 420 2.99 4.01 -2.16
N ASN A 421 1.86 4.13 -1.45
CA ASN A 421 1.60 3.30 -0.27
C ASN A 421 1.33 1.83 -0.58
N ASN A 422 1.07 1.49 -1.84
CA ASN A 422 0.99 0.10 -2.32
C ASN A 422 2.33 -0.39 -2.87
N VAL A 423 3.42 0.26 -2.45
CA VAL A 423 4.79 -0.16 -2.72
C VAL A 423 5.51 -0.27 -1.39
N VAL A 424 6.22 -1.37 -1.14
CA VAL A 424 6.98 -1.58 0.10
C VAL A 424 8.47 -1.74 -0.17
N ILE A 425 9.29 -1.43 0.83
CA ILE A 425 10.73 -1.69 0.78
C ILE A 425 11.02 -3.13 1.20
N LYS A 426 11.85 -3.82 0.42
CA LYS A 426 12.37 -5.13 0.79
C LYS A 426 13.51 -4.99 1.80
N PRO A 427 13.56 -5.82 2.86
CA PRO A 427 14.72 -5.88 3.75
C PRO A 427 16.02 -6.17 3.00
N GLU A 428 17.13 -5.57 3.44
CA GLU A 428 18.45 -5.78 2.82
C GLU A 428 18.83 -7.28 2.80
N THR A 429 18.46 -8.02 3.85
CA THR A 429 18.71 -9.46 3.97
C THR A 429 18.01 -10.31 2.92
N MET A 430 17.02 -9.77 2.20
CA MET A 430 16.32 -10.44 1.10
C MET A 430 16.94 -10.16 -0.26
N MET A 431 17.95 -9.30 -0.31
CA MET A 431 18.60 -8.86 -1.54
C MET A 431 19.85 -9.71 -1.77
N THR A 432 19.96 -10.30 -2.96
CA THR A 432 21.13 -11.11 -3.33
C THR A 432 22.05 -10.41 -4.33
N ASP A 433 21.60 -9.28 -4.88
CA ASP A 433 22.29 -8.53 -5.93
C ASP A 433 21.82 -7.06 -5.88
N SER A 434 22.74 -6.10 -6.02
CA SER A 434 22.46 -4.66 -6.05
C SER A 434 21.66 -4.22 -7.28
N ALA A 435 21.61 -5.06 -8.32
CA ALA A 435 20.75 -4.88 -9.50
C ALA A 435 19.29 -5.28 -9.25
N GLN A 436 18.96 -5.87 -8.10
CA GLN A 436 17.57 -6.15 -7.75
C GLN A 436 16.82 -4.86 -7.40
N PHE A 437 15.50 -4.89 -7.64
CA PHE A 437 14.63 -3.79 -7.24
C PHE A 437 14.64 -3.66 -5.71
N LEU A 438 14.77 -2.44 -5.17
CA LEU A 438 14.63 -2.14 -3.75
C LEU A 438 13.17 -2.25 -3.29
N VAL A 439 12.25 -1.87 -4.18
CA VAL A 439 10.83 -1.86 -3.89
C VAL A 439 10.11 -3.08 -4.45
N ALA A 440 8.97 -3.40 -3.85
CA ALA A 440 8.09 -4.46 -4.29
C ALA A 440 6.62 -3.98 -4.25
N PRO A 441 5.84 -4.15 -5.34
CA PRO A 441 4.45 -3.75 -5.34
C PRO A 441 3.61 -4.68 -4.46
N LEU A 442 2.56 -4.13 -3.88
CA LEU A 442 1.66 -4.74 -2.92
C LEU A 442 0.21 -4.34 -3.27
N ASP A 443 -0.73 -5.11 -2.75
CA ASP A 443 -2.16 -4.80 -2.69
C ASP A 443 -2.82 -4.63 -4.07
N PHE A 444 -3.37 -5.74 -4.56
CA PHE A 444 -3.99 -5.86 -5.88
C PHE A 444 -5.48 -6.22 -5.77
N ASP A 445 -6.12 -5.90 -4.63
CA ASP A 445 -7.51 -6.26 -4.36
C ASP A 445 -8.49 -5.54 -5.28
N MET A 446 -8.05 -4.39 -5.79
CA MET A 446 -8.77 -3.60 -6.78
C MET A 446 -8.24 -3.72 -8.20
N SER A 447 -7.22 -4.56 -8.46
CA SER A 447 -6.60 -4.68 -9.79
C SER A 447 -7.44 -5.51 -10.75
N TYR A 448 -7.35 -5.25 -12.05
CA TYR A 448 -8.06 -6.02 -13.07
C TYR A 448 -7.44 -5.89 -14.45
N THR A 449 -7.72 -6.85 -15.32
CA THR A 449 -7.30 -6.85 -16.73
C THR A 449 -8.33 -6.16 -17.60
N GLU A 450 -7.93 -5.66 -18.78
CA GLU A 450 -8.87 -5.17 -19.78
C GLU A 450 -9.90 -6.24 -20.19
N ALA A 451 -9.49 -7.51 -20.29
CA ALA A 451 -10.38 -8.62 -20.61
C ALA A 451 -11.51 -8.78 -19.57
N SER A 452 -11.21 -8.49 -18.30
CA SER A 452 -12.21 -8.52 -17.22
C SER A 452 -12.96 -7.19 -17.05
N TYR A 453 -12.55 -6.10 -17.71
CA TYR A 453 -13.17 -4.79 -17.57
C TYR A 453 -14.57 -4.77 -18.20
N TRP A 454 -15.56 -4.34 -17.42
CA TRP A 454 -16.97 -4.36 -17.77
C TRP A 454 -17.64 -3.02 -17.43
N PRO A 455 -17.55 -2.00 -18.31
CA PRO A 455 -18.13 -0.67 -18.04
C PRO A 455 -19.66 -0.68 -17.95
N GLN A 456 -20.33 -1.70 -18.51
CA GLN A 456 -21.80 -1.79 -18.49
C GLN A 456 -22.39 -2.05 -17.09
N SER A 457 -21.59 -2.31 -16.06
CA SER A 457 -22.08 -2.38 -14.67
C SER A 457 -22.33 -0.99 -14.05
N LEU A 458 -21.89 0.09 -14.70
CA LEU A 458 -22.09 1.46 -14.23
C LEU A 458 -23.53 1.94 -14.54
N PRO A 459 -24.05 2.97 -13.85
CA PRO A 459 -25.29 3.65 -14.26
C PRO A 459 -25.22 4.16 -15.71
N GLN A 460 -26.34 4.19 -16.45
CA GLN A 460 -26.37 4.59 -17.87
C GLN A 460 -25.68 5.91 -18.21
N LYS A 461 -25.64 6.88 -17.28
CA LYS A 461 -24.93 8.16 -17.46
C LYS A 461 -23.41 8.02 -17.42
N GLU A 462 -22.89 7.04 -16.69
CA GLU A 462 -21.45 6.74 -16.53
C GLU A 462 -20.98 5.67 -17.53
N GLN A 463 -21.88 4.80 -18.00
CA GLN A 463 -21.60 3.77 -19.03
C GLN A 463 -21.04 4.34 -20.35
N GLN A 464 -21.28 5.62 -20.64
CA GLN A 464 -20.87 6.24 -21.91
C GLN A 464 -19.45 6.82 -21.92
N GLN A 465 -18.70 6.86 -20.80
CA GLN A 465 -17.64 7.87 -20.66
C GLN A 465 -16.22 7.43 -20.28
N GLN A 466 -15.92 6.15 -20.02
CA GLN A 466 -14.53 5.76 -19.70
C GLN A 466 -14.08 4.47 -20.41
N SER A 467 -13.26 4.63 -21.44
CA SER A 467 -12.43 3.59 -22.04
C SER A 467 -11.39 3.08 -21.04
N PHE A 468 -10.90 1.85 -21.24
CA PHE A 468 -9.82 1.31 -20.40
C PHE A 468 -8.54 2.15 -20.50
N ASP A 469 -8.27 2.77 -21.65
CA ASP A 469 -7.13 3.69 -21.81
C ASP A 469 -7.26 4.95 -20.94
N GLU A 470 -8.47 5.50 -20.82
CA GLU A 470 -8.74 6.62 -19.90
C GLU A 470 -8.50 6.20 -18.45
N GLN A 471 -8.88 4.98 -18.07
CA GLN A 471 -8.58 4.45 -16.73
C GLN A 471 -7.08 4.34 -16.47
N LEU A 472 -6.32 3.77 -17.40
CA LEU A 472 -4.86 3.67 -17.25
C LEU A 472 -4.19 5.06 -17.21
N ASN A 473 -4.72 6.04 -17.93
CA ASN A 473 -4.21 7.42 -17.90
C ASN A 473 -4.54 8.12 -16.57
N LEU A 474 -5.73 7.91 -16.03
CA LEU A 474 -6.10 8.36 -14.69
C LEU A 474 -5.22 7.71 -13.63
N GLU A 475 -4.98 6.40 -13.75
CA GLU A 475 -4.09 5.64 -12.88
C GLU A 475 -2.66 6.17 -12.90
N LEU A 476 -2.11 6.40 -14.10
CA LEU A 476 -0.79 7.00 -14.30
C LEU A 476 -0.70 8.38 -13.64
N SER A 477 -1.74 9.20 -13.77
CA SER A 477 -1.79 10.54 -13.19
C SER A 477 -1.87 10.48 -11.66
N GLY A 478 -2.70 9.60 -11.10
CA GLY A 478 -2.79 9.39 -9.66
C GLY A 478 -1.48 8.87 -9.05
N PHE A 479 -0.81 7.93 -9.72
CA PHE A 479 0.47 7.41 -9.26
C PHE A 479 1.57 8.49 -9.29
N ARG A 480 1.59 9.33 -10.35
CA ARG A 480 2.47 10.51 -10.40
C ARG A 480 2.19 11.46 -9.25
N MET A 481 0.94 11.82 -8.99
CA MET A 481 0.59 12.70 -7.87
C MET A 481 1.07 12.12 -6.52
N SER A 482 0.93 10.80 -6.33
CA SER A 482 1.43 10.14 -5.12
C SER A 482 2.96 10.19 -4.98
N LEU A 483 3.71 9.90 -6.05
CA LEU A 483 5.17 10.06 -6.06
C LEU A 483 5.59 11.52 -5.83
N ALA A 484 4.79 12.46 -6.34
CA ALA A 484 5.00 13.89 -6.22
C ALA A 484 4.74 14.45 -4.81
N GLY A 485 4.21 13.63 -3.89
CA GLY A 485 3.93 14.04 -2.51
C GLY A 485 2.55 14.66 -2.30
N ASP A 486 1.57 14.37 -3.17
CA ASP A 486 0.18 14.76 -2.90
C ASP A 486 -0.38 13.99 -1.69
N PHE A 487 -0.74 14.72 -0.65
CA PHE A 487 -1.28 14.16 0.58
C PHE A 487 -2.69 13.58 0.42
N GLN A 488 -3.47 14.05 -0.58
CA GLN A 488 -4.82 13.54 -0.84
C GLN A 488 -4.79 12.13 -1.44
N SER A 489 -3.72 11.81 -2.16
CA SER A 489 -3.49 10.48 -2.72
C SER A 489 -3.05 9.42 -1.69
N ASN A 490 -2.74 9.82 -0.45
CA ASN A 490 -2.29 8.89 0.60
C ASN A 490 -3.50 8.33 1.38
N SER A 491 -3.54 7.00 1.51
CA SER A 491 -4.65 6.22 2.07
C SER A 491 -4.89 6.36 3.60
N GLY A 492 -4.51 7.48 4.22
CA GLY A 492 -4.89 7.79 5.60
C GLY A 492 -3.76 7.96 6.63
N VAL A 493 -2.49 8.08 6.21
CA VAL A 493 -1.44 8.62 7.09
C VAL A 493 -1.31 10.12 6.79
N THR A 494 -1.83 10.93 7.72
CA THR A 494 -2.13 12.36 7.50
C THR A 494 -1.03 13.32 7.95
N LYS A 495 0.15 12.81 8.31
CA LYS A 495 1.24 13.65 8.81
C LYS A 495 2.29 13.86 7.73
N THR A 496 2.16 14.97 7.01
CA THR A 496 3.29 15.53 6.28
C THR A 496 4.27 16.13 7.29
N VAL A 497 5.57 15.97 7.05
CA VAL A 497 6.58 16.69 7.84
C VAL A 497 6.36 18.18 7.66
N ASP A 498 6.03 18.89 8.74
CA ASP A 498 5.95 20.35 8.79
C ASP A 498 7.34 20.94 8.52
N MET A 499 7.69 21.14 7.25
CA MET A 499 8.96 21.77 6.89
C MET A 499 8.77 23.27 6.76
N SER A 500 8.45 23.93 7.88
CA SER A 500 8.46 25.39 8.02
C SER A 500 9.84 26.03 7.72
N ASP A 501 10.89 25.23 7.56
CA ASP A 501 12.17 25.66 7.01
C ASP A 501 12.15 25.59 5.47
N ASN A 502 12.01 26.76 4.84
CA ASN A 502 11.97 26.95 3.39
C ASN A 502 13.17 26.32 2.65
N GLN A 503 14.33 26.13 3.31
CA GLN A 503 15.49 25.48 2.68
C GLN A 503 15.20 24.02 2.36
N TRP A 504 14.67 23.27 3.32
CA TRP A 504 14.42 21.84 3.14
C TRP A 504 13.23 21.59 2.23
N GLU A 505 12.28 22.52 2.18
CA GLU A 505 11.19 22.46 1.22
C GLU A 505 11.70 22.43 -0.23
N SER A 506 12.66 23.30 -0.56
CA SER A 506 13.28 23.30 -1.89
C SER A 506 14.00 21.98 -2.20
N VAL A 507 14.70 21.41 -1.21
CA VAL A 507 15.36 20.10 -1.34
C VAL A 507 14.34 18.97 -1.54
N ARG A 508 13.26 18.95 -0.77
CA ARG A 508 12.16 17.98 -0.91
C ARG A 508 11.64 18.00 -2.34
N TRP A 509 11.25 19.18 -2.84
CA TRP A 509 10.64 19.28 -4.17
C TRP A 509 11.63 18.94 -5.29
N LEU A 510 12.92 19.27 -5.14
CA LEU A 510 13.97 18.85 -6.07
C LEU A 510 14.10 17.32 -6.15
N LEU A 511 14.09 16.65 -5.00
CA LEU A 511 14.18 15.19 -4.94
C LEU A 511 12.90 14.51 -5.44
N ARG A 512 11.71 15.08 -5.17
CA ARG A 512 10.43 14.61 -5.71
C ARG A 512 10.33 14.78 -7.23
N ASP A 513 10.83 15.89 -7.77
CA ASP A 513 10.98 16.08 -9.23
C ASP A 513 11.93 15.02 -9.82
N THR A 514 13.00 14.66 -9.10
CA THR A 514 13.92 13.58 -9.50
C THR A 514 13.21 12.24 -9.57
N ILE A 515 12.40 11.88 -8.57
CA ILE A 515 11.56 10.65 -8.61
C ILE A 515 10.67 10.66 -9.85
N LEU A 516 9.92 11.74 -10.08
CA LEU A 516 8.96 11.80 -11.18
C LEU A 516 9.62 11.74 -12.55
N SER A 517 10.70 12.50 -12.74
CA SER A 517 11.43 12.50 -14.00
C SER A 517 11.90 11.09 -14.34
N GLN A 518 12.45 10.38 -13.36
CA GLN A 518 12.97 9.03 -13.54
C GLN A 518 11.86 7.99 -13.70
N PHE A 519 10.73 8.18 -13.01
CA PHE A 519 9.51 7.41 -13.23
C PHE A 519 9.01 7.53 -14.66
N ASP A 520 8.90 8.75 -15.18
CA ASP A 520 8.39 9.00 -16.53
C ASP A 520 9.31 8.42 -17.61
N VAL A 521 10.63 8.54 -17.43
CA VAL A 521 11.62 7.92 -18.33
C VAL A 521 11.46 6.40 -18.34
N ALA A 522 11.39 5.76 -17.17
CA ALA A 522 11.24 4.32 -17.07
C ALA A 522 9.90 3.83 -17.63
N TYR A 523 8.79 4.49 -17.29
CA TYR A 523 7.45 4.16 -17.79
C TYR A 523 7.37 4.27 -19.32
N LYS A 524 7.91 5.36 -19.91
CA LYS A 524 7.98 5.52 -21.37
C LYS A 524 8.88 4.46 -22.01
N THR A 525 10.02 4.17 -21.40
CA THR A 525 10.96 3.13 -21.89
C THR A 525 10.26 1.77 -22.02
N VAL A 526 9.48 1.36 -21.02
CA VAL A 526 8.69 0.12 -21.09
C VAL A 526 7.71 0.15 -22.26
N LYS A 527 7.03 1.28 -22.47
CA LYS A 527 6.06 1.45 -23.56
C LYS A 527 6.74 1.42 -24.95
N GLU A 528 7.92 2.00 -25.09
CA GLU A 528 8.68 2.07 -26.35
C GLU A 528 9.34 0.74 -26.73
N GLN A 529 9.92 0.02 -25.76
CA GLN A 529 10.61 -1.27 -26.00
C GLN A 529 9.71 -2.34 -26.62
N LEU A 530 8.39 -2.19 -26.52
CA LEU A 530 7.41 -3.08 -27.13
C LEU A 530 7.26 -2.95 -28.63
N HIS A 531 7.36 -1.73 -29.15
CA HIS A 531 7.29 -1.51 -30.59
C HIS A 531 8.43 -2.22 -31.33
N THR A 532 9.48 -2.61 -30.60
CA THR A 532 10.69 -3.20 -31.16
C THR A 532 10.84 -4.70 -30.87
N ASN A 533 9.89 -5.35 -30.17
CA ASN A 533 9.99 -6.74 -29.69
C ASN A 533 11.30 -7.05 -28.94
N LEU A 534 11.99 -6.03 -28.42
CA LEU A 534 13.18 -6.23 -27.62
C LEU A 534 12.74 -6.70 -26.24
N SER A 535 13.28 -7.82 -25.76
CA SER A 535 13.14 -8.21 -24.37
C SER A 535 13.55 -7.02 -23.51
N VAL A 536 12.68 -6.55 -22.60
CA VAL A 536 13.03 -5.54 -21.60
C VAL A 536 14.24 -6.06 -20.85
N GLN A 537 15.44 -5.63 -21.25
CA GLN A 537 16.67 -6.11 -20.65
C GLN A 537 16.77 -5.52 -19.25
N LYS A 538 17.34 -6.28 -18.31
CA LYS A 538 17.66 -5.85 -16.93
C LYS A 538 18.52 -4.56 -16.84
N THR A 539 18.93 -3.99 -17.96
CA THR A 539 20.06 -3.05 -18.12
C THR A 539 19.74 -1.60 -17.79
N CYS A 540 18.54 -1.27 -17.30
CA CYS A 540 18.18 0.14 -17.10
C CYS A 540 18.30 0.62 -15.67
N LEU A 541 18.63 -0.25 -14.73
CA LEU A 541 18.94 0.17 -13.38
C LEU A 541 20.40 0.65 -13.32
N PRO A 542 20.67 1.88 -12.84
CA PRO A 542 22.05 2.33 -12.70
C PRO A 542 22.79 1.37 -11.77
N PRO A 543 23.96 0.84 -12.18
CA PRO A 543 24.71 -0.10 -11.36
C PRO A 543 25.14 0.59 -10.07
N LEU A 544 24.81 -0.03 -8.94
CA LEU A 544 25.26 0.42 -7.63
C LEU A 544 26.45 -0.45 -7.23
N SER A 545 27.53 0.19 -6.78
CA SER A 545 28.56 -0.55 -6.04
C SER A 545 27.96 -1.10 -4.74
N ASP A 546 28.49 -2.22 -4.25
CA ASP A 546 28.03 -2.83 -2.99
C ASP A 546 28.06 -1.83 -1.83
N ASN A 547 29.07 -0.94 -1.80
CA ASN A 547 29.16 0.12 -0.81
C ASN A 547 28.01 1.13 -0.92
N GLN A 548 27.69 1.60 -2.13
CA GLN A 548 26.55 2.51 -2.32
C GLN A 548 25.24 1.85 -1.93
N PHE A 549 25.06 0.59 -2.29
CA PHE A 549 23.88 -0.19 -1.93
C PHE A 549 23.71 -0.28 -0.40
N HIS A 550 24.78 -0.63 0.32
CA HIS A 550 24.74 -0.72 1.77
C HIS A 550 24.46 0.63 2.45
N VAL A 551 25.08 1.71 1.95
CA VAL A 551 24.85 3.07 2.46
C VAL A 551 23.42 3.55 2.18
N MET A 552 22.83 3.20 1.04
CA MET A 552 21.43 3.50 0.74
C MET A 552 20.48 2.79 1.70
N TYR A 553 20.75 1.52 2.05
CA TYR A 553 19.97 0.83 3.07
C TYR A 553 20.15 1.44 4.46
N ALA A 554 21.33 1.97 4.79
CA ALA A 554 21.51 2.73 6.02
C ALA A 554 20.62 4.00 6.05
N LEU A 555 20.53 4.74 4.94
CA LEU A 555 19.60 5.88 4.82
C LEU A 555 18.14 5.46 4.98
N ILE A 556 17.73 4.35 4.35
CA ILE A 556 16.38 3.80 4.49
C ILE A 556 16.09 3.45 5.96
N ARG A 557 17.02 2.78 6.65
CA ARG A 557 16.83 2.43 8.07
C ARG A 557 16.69 3.66 8.96
N LEU A 558 17.50 4.69 8.73
CA LEU A 558 17.37 5.98 9.44
C LEU A 558 15.99 6.61 9.19
N ALA A 559 15.52 6.63 7.94
CA ALA A 559 14.19 7.10 7.59
C ALA A 559 13.08 6.30 8.28
N LEU A 560 13.20 4.97 8.31
CA LEU A 560 12.23 4.11 8.98
C LEU A 560 12.20 4.36 10.49
N ILE A 561 13.36 4.53 11.15
CA ILE A 561 13.43 4.88 12.58
C ILE A 561 12.63 6.16 12.87
N LEU A 562 12.76 7.17 12.02
CA LEU A 562 12.08 8.46 12.19
C LEU A 562 10.55 8.38 12.04
N THR A 563 10.03 7.36 11.34
CA THR A 563 8.57 7.18 11.12
C THR A 563 7.95 6.06 11.96
N LEU A 564 8.69 5.49 12.92
CA LEU A 564 8.17 4.42 13.78
C LEU A 564 7.06 4.86 14.72
N ASN A 565 7.12 6.11 15.20
CA ASN A 565 6.21 6.62 16.24
C ASN A 565 4.93 7.25 15.65
N GLU A 566 4.78 7.25 14.33
CA GLU A 566 3.67 7.97 13.66
C GLU A 566 2.43 7.12 13.41
N THR A 567 2.49 5.80 13.66
CA THR A 567 1.38 4.87 13.40
C THR A 567 0.52 4.51 14.61
N SER A 568 0.81 5.05 15.80
CA SER A 568 0.02 4.82 17.04
C SER A 568 -1.16 5.76 17.18
#